data_AF-A0A2D6SR75-F1
#
_entry.id   AF-A0A2D6SR75-F1
#
_cell.length_a   1.000
_cell.length_b   1.000
_cell.length_c   1.000
_cell.angle_alpha   90.00
_cell.angle_beta   90.00
_cell.angle_gamma   90.00
#
_symmetry.space_group_name_H-M   'P 1'
#
loop_
_entity.id
_entity.type
_entity.pdbx_description
1 polymer ?
#
loop_
_entity_poly.entity_id
_entity_poly.type
_entity_poly.pdbx_seq_one_letter_code
_entity_poly.pdbx_strand_id
1 'polypeptide(L)' 'MPNAEFDQAMKTIAYDPERFPRCDDRHHYYLMRHFPCQIIYRQHQDHWNIIAVAHTARRPDYWSGR' A
#
# COMPACT_ATOMS: atom_id res chain seq x y z
N MET A 1 -2.82 -3.96 18.84
CA MET A 1 -2.63 -5.13 17.96
C MET A 1 -2.45 -4.63 16.54
N PRO A 2 -1.28 -4.80 15.91
CA PRO A 2 -0.96 -4.27 14.57
C PRO A 2 -1.96 -4.67 13.46
N ASN A 3 -2.70 -5.76 13.66
CA ASN A 3 -3.70 -6.23 12.69
C ASN A 3 -4.89 -5.28 12.48
N ALA A 4 -5.33 -4.54 13.50
CA ALA A 4 -6.56 -3.74 13.39
C ALA A 4 -6.43 -2.54 12.44
N GLU A 5 -5.27 -1.88 12.41
CA GLU A 5 -5.02 -0.77 11.48
C GLU A 5 -4.79 -1.27 10.06
N PHE A 6 -4.15 -2.43 9.89
CA PHE A 6 -4.00 -3.07 8.60
C PHE A 6 -5.36 -3.43 8.00
N ASP A 7 -6.24 -4.06 8.79
CA ASP A 7 -7.60 -4.40 8.36
C ASP A 7 -8.42 -3.15 7.98
N GLN A 8 -8.25 -2.06 8.72
CA GLN A 8 -8.89 -0.78 8.39
C GLN A 8 -8.34 -0.18 7.09
N ALA A 9 -7.03 -0.25 6.87
CA ALA A 9 -6.41 0.16 5.63
C ALA A 9 -6.94 -0.67 4.44
N MET A 10 -7.03 -2.00 4.59
CA MET A 10 -7.61 -2.88 3.57
C MET A 10 -9.05 -2.51 3.23
N LYS A 11 -9.91 -2.27 4.24
CA LYS A 11 -11.30 -1.85 4.03
C LYS A 11 -11.38 -0.50 3.32
N THR A 12 -10.49 0.43 3.67
CA THR A 12 -10.48 1.78 3.06
C THR A 12 -10.03 1.72 1.60
N ILE A 13 -8.99 0.94 1.30
CA ILE A 13 -8.52 0.70 -0.07
C ILE A 13 -9.60 -0.02 -0.88
N ALA A 14 -10.24 -1.05 -0.32
CA ALA A 14 -11.28 -1.81 -1.01
C ALA A 14 -12.55 -0.99 -1.29
N TYR A 15 -12.87 -0.01 -0.45
CA TYR A 15 -14.03 0.86 -0.64
C TYR A 15 -13.87 1.79 -1.84
N ASP A 16 -12.68 2.37 -2.02
CA ASP A 16 -12.39 3.29 -3.13
C ASP A 16 -10.89 3.29 -3.48
N PRO A 17 -10.43 2.30 -4.25
CA PRO A 17 -9.00 2.11 -4.53
C PRO A 17 -8.42 3.18 -5.46
N GLU A 18 -9.24 3.82 -6.29
CA GLU A 18 -8.80 4.83 -7.27
C GLU A 18 -8.60 6.21 -6.65
N ARG A 19 -9.22 6.48 -5.49
CA ARG A 19 -9.12 7.75 -4.76
C ARG A 19 -7.72 8.06 -4.23
N PHE A 20 -6.91 7.03 -4.01
CA PHE A 20 -5.59 7.20 -3.43
C PHE A 20 -4.57 7.67 -4.47
N PRO A 21 -3.55 8.44 -4.06
CA PRO A 21 -2.54 8.93 -4.96
C PRO A 21 -1.78 7.78 -5.65
N ARG A 22 -1.38 8.04 -6.88
CA ARG A 22 -0.52 7.15 -7.66
C ARG A 22 0.94 7.44 -7.36
N CYS A 23 1.76 6.41 -7.19
CA CYS A 23 3.22 6.57 -7.12
C CYS A 23 3.89 6.44 -8.50
N ASP A 24 3.22 5.83 -9.47
CA ASP A 24 3.61 5.81 -10.88
C ASP A 24 2.38 5.60 -11.78
N ASP A 25 2.57 5.34 -13.08
CA ASP A 25 1.50 5.16 -14.06
C ASP A 25 0.50 4.05 -13.74
N ARG A 26 0.87 3.07 -12.91
CA ARG A 26 0.08 1.85 -12.66
C ARG A 26 -0.18 1.57 -11.18
N HIS A 27 0.60 2.14 -10.28
CA HIS A 27 0.56 1.82 -8.85
C HIS A 27 -0.02 2.97 -8.04
N HIS A 28 -0.95 2.62 -7.15
CA HIS A 28 -1.50 3.46 -6.10
C HIS A 28 -0.84 3.14 -4.76
N TYR A 29 -0.83 4.10 -3.85
CA TYR A 29 -0.31 3.88 -2.51
C TYR A 29 -1.21 4.45 -1.41
N TYR A 30 -1.26 3.73 -0.30
CA TYR A 30 -1.95 4.14 0.93
C TYR A 30 -0.93 4.32 2.06
N LEU A 31 -0.87 5.51 2.64
CA LEU A 31 -0.05 5.79 3.83
C LEU A 31 -0.86 5.52 5.09
N MET A 32 -0.38 4.61 5.94
CA MET A 32 -0.95 4.39 7.26
C MET A 32 -0.69 5.60 8.18
N ARG A 33 -1.64 5.86 9.09
CA ARG A 33 -1.63 7.05 9.93
C ARG A 33 -0.84 6.88 11.22
N HIS A 34 -0.82 5.69 11.82
CA HIS A 34 -0.16 5.47 13.11
C HIS A 34 1.15 4.70 12.97
N PHE A 35 1.30 3.86 11.95
CA PHE A 35 2.58 3.25 11.62
C PHE A 35 3.16 3.84 10.33
N PRO A 36 4.48 4.08 10.26
CA PRO A 36 5.15 4.52 9.05
C PRO A 36 5.25 3.35 8.07
N CYS A 37 4.10 2.93 7.54
CA CYS A 37 3.92 1.89 6.56
C CYS A 37 3.13 2.45 5.39
N GLN A 38 3.57 2.12 4.18
CA GLN A 38 2.85 2.38 2.95
C GLN A 38 2.47 1.05 2.30
N ILE A 39 1.22 0.94 1.84
CA ILE A 39 0.75 -0.19 1.04
C ILE A 39 0.76 0.26 -0.41
N ILE A 40 1.48 -0.44 -1.28
CA ILE A 40 1.51 -0.21 -2.72
C ILE A 40 0.67 -1.29 -3.39
N TYR A 41 -0.26 -0.88 -4.22
CA TYR A 41 -1.18 -1.77 -4.92
C TYR A 41 -1.46 -1.25 -6.32
N ARG A 42 -1.95 -2.11 -7.21
CA ARG A 42 -2.28 -1.73 -8.58
C ARG A 42 -3.52 -2.47 -9.05
N GLN A 43 -4.20 -1.89 -10.03
CA GLN A 43 -5.24 -2.59 -10.76
C GLN A 43 -4.58 -3.60 -11.70
N HIS A 44 -5.07 -4.84 -11.68
CA HIS A 44 -4.67 -5.88 -12.60
C HIS A 44 -5.91 -6.66 -13.03
N GLN A 45 -6.31 -6.46 -14.30
CA GLN A 45 -7.59 -6.97 -14.83
C GLN A 45 -8.74 -6.45 -13.97
N ASP A 46 -9.58 -7.34 -13.44
CA ASP A 46 -10.76 -6.99 -12.64
C ASP A 46 -10.50 -6.93 -11.12
N HIS A 47 -9.23 -7.02 -10.70
CA HIS A 47 -8.87 -7.05 -9.28
C HIS A 47 -7.75 -6.06 -8.92
N TRP A 48 -7.74 -5.64 -7.66
CA TRP A 48 -6.69 -4.82 -7.09
C TRP A 48 -5.69 -5.70 -6.34
N ASN A 49 -4.44 -5.69 -6.79
CA ASN A 49 -3.37 -6.50 -6.23
C ASN A 49 -2.45 -5.65 -5.37
N ILE A 50 -2.22 -6.08 -4.14
CA ILE A 50 -1.19 -5.51 -3.27
C ILE A 50 0.16 -6.06 -3.72
N ILE A 51 1.04 -5.18 -4.14
CA ILE A 51 2.36 -5.53 -4.70
C ILE A 51 3.43 -5.45 -3.62
N ALA A 52 3.32 -4.49 -2.69
CA ALA A 52 4.27 -4.32 -1.61
C ALA A 52 3.64 -3.65 -0.39
N VAL A 53 4.20 -3.95 0.78
CA VAL A 53 3.99 -3.18 2.01
C VAL A 53 5.37 -2.74 2.49
N ALA A 54 5.63 -1.43 2.44
CA ALA A 54 6.94 -0.86 2.75
C ALA A 54 6.88 0.00 4.01
N HIS A 55 7.85 -0.17 4.92
CA HIS A 55 7.99 0.72 6.07
C HIS A 55 8.70 2.00 5.64
N THR A 56 8.03 3.14 5.65
CA THR A 56 8.61 4.44 5.25
C THR A 56 9.74 4.90 6.18
N ALA A 57 9.83 4.36 7.40
CA ALA A 57 10.92 4.63 8.33
C ALA A 57 12.19 3.77 8.10
N ARG A 58 12.10 2.68 7.31
CA ARG A 58 13.25 1.84 6.95
C ARG A 58 13.63 2.14 5.50
N ARG A 59 14.85 2.66 5.32
CA ARG A 59 15.43 3.12 4.05
C ARG A 59 15.14 2.19 2.85
N PRO A 60 14.95 2.75 1.64
CA PRO A 60 14.56 2.04 0.41
C PRO A 60 15.58 1.01 -0.11
N ASP A 61 16.76 0.88 0.50
CA ASP A 61 17.86 0.00 0.05
C ASP A 61 17.57 -1.50 0.15
N TYR A 62 16.38 -1.92 0.62
CA TYR A 62 16.04 -3.34 0.81
C TYR A 62 15.47 -4.03 -0.43
N TRP A 63 15.05 -3.29 -1.47
CA TRP A 63 14.45 -3.88 -2.68
C TRP A 63 15.45 -4.18 -3.81
N SER A 64 16.75 -4.01 -3.57
CA SER A 64 17.79 -4.11 -4.61
C SER A 64 18.47 -5.49 -4.70
N GLY A 65 17.89 -6.58 -4.19
CA GLY A 65 18.71 -7.79 -4.01
C GLY A 65 18.06 -9.17 -3.86
N ARG A 66 16.84 -9.42 -4.35
CA ARG A 66 16.41 -10.82 -4.49
C ARG A 66 15.30 -11.07 -5.50
#